data_AF-A0A974TJN9-F1
#
_entry.id   AF-A0A974TJN9-F1
#
_cell.length_a   1.000
_cell.length_b   1.000
_cell.length_c   1.000
_cell.angle_alpha   90.00
_cell.angle_beta   90.00
_cell.angle_gamma   90.00
#
_symmetry.space_group_name_H-M   'P 1'
#
loop_
_entity.id
_entity.type
_entity.pdbx_description
1 polymer ?
#
loop_
_entity_poly.entity_id
_entity_poly.type
_entity_poly.pdbx_seq_one_letter_code
_entity_poly.pdbx_strand_id
1 'polypeptide(L)'
;MQLISLKAESDVHEFLISKNFWAAVHRNVPERLAALARLAAERPDVFAFESSQKIAERCKVSQTSVVRFAQHLGFDGFAEMKQGFQHGLRQSSRRAS
;
A
#
# COMPACT_ATOMS: atom_id res chain seq x y z
N MET A 1 15.61 -5.44 9.47
CA MET A 1 14.46 -4.87 10.17
C MET A 1 13.24 -4.97 9.26
N GLN A 2 12.57 -6.12 9.24
CA GLN A 2 11.25 -6.27 8.61
C GLN A 2 10.25 -5.72 9.63
N LEU A 3 9.78 -4.49 9.40
CA LEU A 3 8.64 -3.99 10.15
C LEU A 3 7.40 -4.54 9.43
N ILE A 4 6.58 -5.23 10.21
CA ILE A 4 5.24 -5.72 9.87
C ILE A 4 5.25 -7.10 9.17
N SER A 5 5.31 -8.15 9.99
CA SER A 5 4.83 -9.48 9.60
C SER A 5 3.30 -9.40 9.46
N LEU A 6 2.78 -9.16 8.24
CA LEU A 6 1.37 -9.33 7.89
C LEU A 6 1.01 -10.83 7.90
N LYS A 7 1.13 -11.49 9.06
CA LYS A 7 0.77 -12.89 9.29
C LYS A 7 -0.70 -12.97 9.71
N ALA A 8 -1.59 -12.81 8.72
CA ALA A 8 -2.92 -13.40 8.68
C ALA A 8 -3.47 -13.14 7.27
N GLU A 9 -3.43 -14.14 6.39
CA GLU A 9 -3.82 -14.03 4.97
C GLU A 9 -5.25 -13.50 4.75
N SER A 10 -6.13 -13.57 5.76
CA SER A 10 -7.52 -13.08 5.67
C SER A 10 -7.68 -11.57 5.87
N ASP A 11 -6.77 -10.91 6.60
CA ASP A 11 -7.00 -9.55 7.10
C ASP A 11 -6.20 -8.48 6.34
N VAL A 12 -5.23 -8.91 5.52
CA VAL A 12 -4.27 -8.05 4.80
C VAL A 12 -5.01 -6.99 3.95
N HIS A 13 -6.11 -7.38 3.32
CA HIS A 13 -6.90 -6.51 2.45
C HIS A 13 -7.65 -5.42 3.22
N GLU A 14 -8.11 -5.73 4.43
CA GLU A 14 -8.79 -4.76 5.29
C GLU A 14 -7.78 -3.76 5.89
N PHE A 15 -6.56 -4.23 6.20
CA PHE A 15 -5.47 -3.36 6.65
C PHE A 15 -5.04 -2.35 5.58
N LEU A 16 -4.94 -2.74 4.32
CA LEU A 16 -4.52 -1.83 3.24
C LEU A 16 -5.50 -0.67 3.01
N ILE A 17 -6.77 -0.81 3.37
CA ILE A 17 -7.77 0.27 3.28
C ILE A 17 -7.85 1.08 4.58
N SER A 18 -7.23 0.60 5.66
CA SER A 18 -7.25 1.26 6.96
C SER A 18 -6.24 2.41 7.04
N LYS A 19 -6.71 3.60 7.41
CA LYS A 19 -5.84 4.77 7.68
C LYS A 19 -4.83 4.50 8.81
N ASN A 20 -5.21 3.71 9.81
CA ASN A 20 -4.36 3.44 10.97
C ASN A 20 -3.11 2.63 10.60
N PHE A 21 -3.26 1.68 9.68
CA PHE A 21 -2.14 0.91 9.14
C PHE A 21 -1.09 1.83 8.52
N TRP A 22 -1.51 2.70 7.61
CA TRP A 22 -0.59 3.60 6.91
C TRP A 22 0.03 4.68 7.81
N ALA A 23 -0.67 5.12 8.86
CA ALA A 23 -0.08 5.99 9.88
C ALA A 23 1.07 5.30 10.62
N ALA A 24 0.96 3.99 10.89
CA ALA A 24 2.03 3.20 11.48
C ALA A 24 3.20 3.00 10.51
N VAL A 25 2.93 2.72 9.23
CA VAL A 25 3.95 2.62 8.18
C VAL A 25 4.72 3.93 8.05
N HIS A 26 4.03 5.07 7.98
CA HIS A 26 4.65 6.39 7.81
C HIS A 26 5.68 6.72 8.89
N ARG A 27 5.46 6.31 10.15
CA ARG A 27 6.41 6.55 11.26
C ARG A 27 7.69 5.71 11.17
N ASN A 28 7.69 4.67 10.34
CA ASN A 28 8.71 3.63 10.31
C ASN A 28 9.49 3.58 8.99
N VAL A 29 9.18 4.46 8.05
CA VAL A 29 9.85 4.53 6.75
C VAL A 29 10.59 5.86 6.59
N PRO A 30 11.69 5.90 5.79
CA PRO A 30 12.36 7.15 5.46
C PRO A 30 11.42 8.16 4.80
N GLU A 31 11.69 9.45 4.97
CA GLU A 31 10.87 10.56 4.47
C GLU A 31 10.52 10.44 2.97
N ARG A 32 11.46 9.97 2.15
CA ARG A 32 11.23 9.74 0.71
C ARG A 32 10.16 8.68 0.43
N LEU A 33 10.02 7.66 1.28
CA LEU A 33 9.02 6.60 1.15
C LEU A 33 7.73 6.92 1.93
N ALA A 34 7.77 7.85 2.87
CA ALA A 34 6.61 8.32 3.61
C ALA A 34 5.52 8.90 2.69
N ALA A 35 5.93 9.50 1.55
CA ALA A 35 5.02 9.95 0.50
C ALA A 35 4.17 8.81 -0.12
N LEU A 36 4.71 7.60 -0.24
CA LEU A 36 3.96 6.43 -0.72
C LEU A 36 2.92 5.98 0.31
N ALA A 37 3.32 5.92 1.59
CA ALA A 37 2.42 5.58 2.69
C ALA A 37 1.26 6.59 2.82
N ARG A 38 1.55 7.89 2.67
CA ARG A 38 0.53 8.94 2.67
C ARG A 38 -0.44 8.78 1.49
N LEU A 39 0.08 8.60 0.28
CA LEU A 39 -0.76 8.41 -0.91
C LEU A 39 -1.64 7.18 -0.77
N ALA A 40 -1.13 6.09 -0.21
CA ALA A 40 -1.89 4.87 0.05
C ALA A 40 -3.04 5.08 1.06
N ALA A 41 -2.81 5.87 2.11
CA ALA A 41 -3.82 6.20 3.11
C ALA A 41 -4.93 7.11 2.58
N GLU A 42 -4.55 8.08 1.74
CA GLU A 42 -5.46 9.11 1.23
C GLU A 42 -6.22 8.64 -0.03
N ARG A 43 -5.54 7.89 -0.90
CA ARG A 43 -5.99 7.52 -2.24
C ARG A 43 -5.69 6.04 -2.54
N PRO A 44 -6.33 5.10 -1.81
CA PRO A 44 -6.13 3.66 -2.03
C PRO A 44 -6.51 3.22 -3.46
N ASP A 45 -7.42 3.94 -4.13
CA ASP A 45 -7.79 3.75 -5.53
C ASP A 45 -6.59 3.89 -6.48
N VAL A 46 -5.67 4.81 -6.19
CA VAL A 46 -4.46 5.01 -7.01
C VAL A 46 -3.58 3.77 -6.99
N PHE A 47 -3.38 3.16 -5.82
CA PHE A 47 -2.64 1.91 -5.70
C PHE A 47 -3.38 0.72 -6.30
N ALA A 48 -4.72 0.73 -6.27
CA ALA A 48 -5.54 -0.32 -6.86
C ALA A 48 -5.56 -0.31 -8.40
N PHE A 49 -5.45 0.86 -9.03
CA PHE A 49 -5.73 1.00 -10.47
C PHE A 49 -4.57 1.55 -11.30
N GLU A 50 -3.67 2.36 -10.75
CA GLU A 50 -2.54 2.90 -11.50
C GLU A 50 -1.36 1.92 -11.62
N SER A 51 -0.39 2.26 -12.47
CA SER A 51 0.88 1.53 -12.58
C SER A 51 1.87 2.01 -11.53
N SER A 52 2.84 1.17 -11.18
CA SER A 52 3.95 1.56 -10.29
C SER A 52 4.71 2.79 -10.80
N GLN A 53 4.79 2.98 -12.12
CA GLN A 53 5.45 4.12 -12.72
C GLN A 53 4.70 5.43 -12.43
N LYS A 54 3.38 5.48 -12.65
CA LYS A 54 2.58 6.67 -12.35
C LYS A 54 2.58 7.01 -10.85
N ILE A 55 2.54 5.99 -10.00
CA ILE A 55 2.65 6.17 -8.54
C ILE A 55 4.03 6.76 -8.18
N ALA A 56 5.10 6.26 -8.79
CA ALA A 56 6.44 6.76 -8.56
C ALA A 56 6.56 8.25 -8.95
N GLU A 57 6.01 8.63 -10.11
CA GLU A 57 5.96 10.02 -10.57
C GLU A 57 5.22 10.93 -9.58
N ARG A 58 4.04 10.51 -9.10
CA ARG A 58 3.25 11.27 -8.11
C ARG A 58 4.00 11.49 -6.81
N CYS A 59 4.72 10.47 -6.35
CA CYS A 59 5.47 10.51 -5.09
C CYS A 59 6.90 11.05 -5.25
N LYS A 60 7.33 11.41 -6.47
CA LYS A 60 8.71 11.85 -6.79
C LYS A 60 9.77 10.83 -6.34
N VAL A 61 9.50 9.55 -6.56
CA VAL A 61 10.41 8.43 -6.28
C VAL A 61 10.67 7.63 -7.54
N SER A 62 11.59 6.66 -7.48
CA SER A 62 11.81 5.73 -8.60
C SER A 62 10.75 4.62 -8.61
N GLN A 63 10.49 4.02 -9.77
CA GLN A 63 9.63 2.82 -9.87
C GLN A 63 10.16 1.68 -8.98
N THR A 64 11.48 1.49 -8.93
CA THR A 64 12.14 0.52 -8.04
C THR A 64 11.85 0.79 -6.56
N SER A 65 11.73 2.07 -6.16
CA SER A 65 11.33 2.44 -4.79
C SER A 65 9.92 1.95 -4.47
N VAL A 66 8.99 1.99 -5.42
CA VAL A 66 7.62 1.47 -5.24
C VAL A 66 7.61 -0.05 -5.07
N VAL A 67 8.41 -0.77 -5.87
CA VAL A 67 8.55 -2.23 -5.76
C VAL A 67 9.17 -2.62 -4.41
N ARG A 68 10.28 -1.96 -4.02
CA ARG A 68 10.92 -2.21 -2.72
C ARG A 68 10.04 -1.82 -1.54
N PHE A 69 9.20 -0.81 -1.68
CA PHE A 69 8.23 -0.44 -0.67
C PHE A 69 7.21 -1.57 -0.45
N ALA A 70 6.67 -2.16 -1.52
CA ALA A 70 5.80 -3.33 -1.42
C ALA A 70 6.51 -4.51 -0.72
N GLN A 71 7.75 -4.79 -1.12
CA GLN A 71 8.57 -5.84 -0.50
C GLN A 71 8.89 -5.59 0.97
N HIS A 72 9.12 -4.33 1.35
CA HIS A 72 9.32 -3.95 2.73
C HIS A 72 8.08 -4.22 3.59
N LEU A 73 6.89 -4.08 3.00
CA LEU A 73 5.61 -4.42 3.62
C LEU A 73 5.27 -5.92 3.53
N GLY A 74 6.18 -6.76 3.02
CA GLY A 74 5.98 -8.22 3.00
C GLY A 74 5.23 -8.77 1.78
N PHE A 75 5.00 -7.96 0.73
CA PHE A 75 4.52 -8.44 -0.56
C PHE A 75 5.68 -8.91 -1.45
N ASP A 76 5.45 -9.85 -2.36
CA ASP A 76 6.42 -10.27 -3.38
C ASP A 76 6.81 -9.11 -4.33
N GLY A 77 5.89 -8.17 -4.52
CA GLY A 77 6.12 -6.94 -5.26
C GLY A 77 4.88 -6.07 -5.41
N PHE A 78 4.97 -5.05 -6.27
CA PHE A 78 3.88 -4.09 -6.46
C PHE A 78 2.59 -4.75 -7.01
N ALA A 79 2.70 -5.77 -7.85
CA ALA A 79 1.54 -6.43 -8.44
C ALA A 79 0.65 -7.11 -7.38
N GLU A 80 1.25 -7.82 -6.43
CA GLU A 80 0.53 -8.44 -5.32
C GLU A 80 -0.09 -7.38 -4.40
N MET A 81 0.68 -6.34 -4.04
CA MET A 81 0.15 -5.22 -3.25
C MET A 81 -1.06 -4.55 -3.94
N LYS A 82 -0.99 -4.34 -5.27
CA LYS A 82 -2.10 -3.79 -6.07
C LYS A 82 -3.35 -4.68 -6.00
N GLN A 83 -3.19 -6.01 -6.11
CA GLN A 83 -4.30 -6.95 -5.92
C GLN A 83 -4.90 -6.81 -4.51
N GLY A 84 -4.05 -6.61 -3.50
CA GLY A 84 -4.49 -6.37 -2.12
C GLY A 84 -5.39 -5.15 -1.97
N PHE A 85 -5.00 -4.01 -2.56
CA PHE A 85 -5.83 -2.80 -2.58
C PHE A 85 -7.15 -3.01 -3.34
N GLN A 86 -7.09 -3.65 -4.51
CA GLN A 86 -8.29 -3.95 -5.29
C GLN A 86 -9.27 -4.82 -4.51
N HIS A 87 -8.76 -5.82 -3.77
CA HIS A 87 -9.59 -6.68 -2.94
C HIS A 87 -10.23 -5.90 -1.80
N GLY A 88 -9.44 -5.11 -1.06
CA GLY A 88 -9.93 -4.28 0.04
C GLY A 88 -11.04 -3.34 -0.40
N LEU A 89 -10.85 -2.61 -1.50
CA LEU A 89 -11.88 -1.70 -2.03
C LEU A 89 -13.18 -2.41 -2.42
N ARG A 90 -13.09 -3.60 -3.04
CA ARG A 90 -14.26 -4.43 -3.39
C ARG A 90 -15.00 -4.96 -2.16
N GLN A 91 -14.31 -5.18 -1.04
CA GLN A 91 -14.96 -5.57 0.21
C GLN A 91 -15.65 -4.36 0.86
N SER A 92 -15.00 -3.20 0.89
CA SER A 92 -15.57 -1.97 1.46
C SER A 92 -16.82 -1.51 0.72
N SER A 93 -16.86 -1.62 -0.62
CA SER A 93 -18.04 -1.25 -1.41
C SER A 93 -19.26 -2.14 -1.11
N ARG A 94 -19.04 -3.44 -0.84
CA ARG A 94 -20.12 -4.39 -0.50
C ARG A 94 -20.71 -4.16 0.88
N ARG A 95 -19.96 -3.59 1.83
CA ARG A 95 -20.45 -3.28 3.19
C ARG A 95 -21.29 -2.00 3.25
N ALA A 96 -21.17 -1.14 2.23
CA ALA A 96 -21.89 0.14 2.15
C ALA A 96 -23.25 0.04 1.41
N SER A 97 -23.60 -1.15 0.91
CA SER A 97 -24.88 -1.48 0.26
C SER A 97 -25.76 -2.28 1.22
#